data_AF-A0A942L1T0-F1
#
_entry.id   AF-A0A942L1T0-F1
#
_cell.length_a   1.000
_cell.length_b   1.000
_cell.length_c   1.000
_cell.angle_alpha   90.00
_cell.angle_beta   90.00
_cell.angle_gamma   90.00
#
_symmetry.space_group_name_H-M   'P 1'
#
loop_
_entity.id
_entity.type
_entity.pdbx_description
1 polymer ?
#
loop_
_entity_poly.entity_id
_entity_poly.type
_entity_poly.pdbx_seq_one_letter_code
_entity_poly.pdbx_strand_id
1 'polypeptide(L)'
;MDEFLSGLSQNALLALPWVFEFWALPHQLPPRGAWKTWVIMGGRGAGKTRAGSEWVRMQVEGAGPADAGRCKRVALVGETLDQVRDVMVLGESGIIACSPPDRKPEWQASKHQLVWRNGAVAQVFSAHEPEALRGPQFDAAWADELGKWKKGTEAWDQVQFALRLGRNPQAVVTTTPRNVGVLKAILKNPSSVVTHAPTEANRAYLAESFLAEVQARYGGTRFGRQELDGLLIEDEDGALWSHAMLEAARVDAVPAVNRIVVAVDPPVTSMKTSDECGIVVVGADTRGDPKDWTAVVLEDASVKGATPEGWARAALAAMERHGADRLVAEVNQGGDLVEQLVRMIDPLVPFRAVHATRSKMLRAEPVAALYEQGRVRHVRGLGALEEQMGKMTAAGWQGAGSPDRLDALVWALTDLMLVPLHGGRPSVRSL
;
A
#
# COMPACT_ATOMS: atom_id res chain seq x y z
N MET A 1 2.65 21.11 31.71
CA MET A 1 2.88 19.65 31.70
C MET A 1 3.52 19.22 33.01
N ASP A 2 4.62 19.86 33.43
CA ASP A 2 5.30 19.53 34.69
C ASP A 2 4.43 19.70 35.94
N GLU A 3 3.61 20.76 36.00
CA GLU A 3 2.66 20.97 37.10
C GLU A 3 1.60 19.85 37.19
N PHE A 4 1.05 19.43 36.05
CA PHE A 4 0.10 18.31 35.97
C PHE A 4 0.74 16.98 36.41
N LEU A 5 1.94 16.66 35.90
CA LEU A 5 2.65 15.44 36.25
C LEU A 5 3.06 15.42 37.73
N SER A 6 3.44 16.57 38.29
CA SER A 6 3.82 16.68 39.72
C SER A 6 2.65 16.49 40.68
N GLY A 7 1.41 16.67 40.22
CA GLY A 7 0.20 16.45 41.00
C GLY A 7 -0.32 15.00 40.98
N LEU A 8 0.25 14.12 40.15
CA LEU A 8 -0.15 12.72 40.06
C LEU A 8 0.56 11.87 41.13
N SER A 9 -0.16 10.90 41.69
CA SER A 9 0.48 9.89 42.55
C SER A 9 1.47 9.05 41.74
N GLN A 10 2.44 8.42 42.42
CA GLN A 10 3.40 7.53 41.76
C GLN A 10 2.70 6.40 40.96
N ASN A 11 1.61 5.86 41.49
CA ASN A 11 0.81 4.85 40.80
C ASN A 11 0.14 5.42 39.55
N ALA A 12 -0.38 6.66 39.60
CA ALA A 12 -0.97 7.31 38.44
C ALA A 12 0.09 7.60 37.36
N LEU A 13 1.31 8.01 37.74
CA LEU A 13 2.42 8.21 36.80
C LEU A 13 2.85 6.90 36.12
N LEU A 14 2.92 5.80 36.86
CA LEU A 14 3.25 4.48 36.30
C LEU A 14 2.14 3.93 35.38
N ALA A 15 0.88 4.27 35.68
CA ALA A 15 -0.27 3.86 34.88
C ALA A 15 -0.45 4.73 33.63
N LEU A 16 -0.06 6.01 33.67
CA LEU A 16 -0.36 7.01 32.63
C LEU A 16 0.02 6.56 31.20
N PRO A 17 1.17 5.92 30.93
CA PRO A 17 1.50 5.43 29.58
C PRO A 17 0.53 4.35 29.04
N TRP A 18 -0.25 3.73 29.93
CA TRP A 18 -1.16 2.63 29.63
C TRP A 18 -2.64 3.05 29.64
N VAL A 19 -2.94 4.31 30.00
CA VAL A 19 -4.29 4.91 29.95
C VAL A 19 -4.51 5.45 28.54
N PHE A 20 -4.97 4.59 27.65
CA PHE A 20 -5.07 4.93 26.23
C PHE A 20 -6.00 6.12 25.99
N GLU A 21 -7.09 6.26 26.72
CA GLU A 21 -8.07 7.32 26.56
C GLU A 21 -7.48 8.73 26.79
N PHE A 22 -6.36 8.83 27.51
CA PHE A 22 -5.63 10.08 27.69
C PHE A 22 -4.82 10.48 26.45
N TRP A 23 -4.30 9.49 25.71
CA TRP A 23 -3.42 9.69 24.55
C TRP A 23 -4.13 9.52 23.21
N ALA A 24 -5.30 8.89 23.21
CA ALA A 24 -6.03 8.51 22.02
C ALA A 24 -6.57 9.75 21.29
N LEU A 25 -6.44 9.72 19.96
CA LEU A 25 -7.15 10.64 19.09
C LEU A 25 -8.63 10.25 19.00
N PRO A 26 -9.54 11.19 18.70
CA PRO A 26 -10.98 10.91 18.70
C PRO A 26 -11.40 9.72 17.82
N HIS A 27 -10.74 9.50 16.68
CA HIS A 27 -11.07 8.38 15.78
C HIS A 27 -10.61 7.02 16.29
N GLN A 28 -9.73 6.98 17.30
CA GLN A 28 -9.20 5.77 17.91
C GLN A 28 -10.05 5.28 19.11
N LEU A 29 -11.08 6.03 19.48
CA LEU A 29 -11.99 5.67 20.57
C LEU A 29 -13.31 5.13 20.03
N PRO A 30 -13.89 4.10 20.68
CA PRO A 30 -15.16 3.54 20.28
C PRO A 30 -16.27 4.61 20.36
N PRO A 31 -17.09 4.77 19.32
CA PRO A 31 -18.22 5.70 19.36
C PRO A 31 -19.21 5.37 20.47
N ARG A 32 -19.83 6.41 21.03
CA ARG A 32 -20.94 6.26 21.96
C ARG A 32 -22.18 5.71 21.23
N GLY A 33 -23.07 5.08 21.99
CA GLY A 33 -24.35 4.58 21.48
C GLY A 33 -24.36 3.08 21.19
N ALA A 34 -25.43 2.62 20.57
CA ALA A 34 -25.64 1.21 20.25
C ALA A 34 -25.16 0.89 18.84
N TRP A 35 -24.21 -0.03 18.72
CA TRP A 35 -23.67 -0.50 17.45
C TRP A 35 -23.19 -1.95 17.58
N LYS A 36 -23.11 -2.65 16.45
CA LYS A 36 -22.60 -4.03 16.35
C LYS A 36 -21.20 -4.07 15.75
N THR A 37 -20.93 -3.22 14.78
CA THR A 37 -19.61 -3.15 14.14
C THR A 37 -19.09 -1.73 14.20
N TRP A 38 -17.86 -1.56 14.65
CA TRP A 38 -17.15 -0.30 14.58
C TRP A 38 -16.03 -0.41 13.55
N VAL A 39 -16.10 0.41 12.50
CA VAL A 39 -15.08 0.46 11.45
C VAL A 39 -14.18 1.67 11.68
N ILE A 40 -12.90 1.41 11.93
CA ILE A 40 -11.83 2.40 11.99
C ILE A 40 -11.18 2.47 10.61
N MET A 41 -11.62 3.45 9.82
CA MET A 41 -11.01 3.75 8.53
C MET A 41 -9.95 4.83 8.68
N GLY A 42 -8.89 4.76 7.88
CA GLY A 42 -7.91 5.82 7.86
C GLY A 42 -6.69 5.49 7.03
N GLY A 43 -5.85 6.51 6.82
CA GLY A 43 -4.59 6.35 6.13
C GLY A 43 -3.60 5.43 6.84
N ARG A 44 -2.52 5.08 6.15
CA ARG A 44 -1.38 4.36 6.72
C ARG A 44 -0.74 5.20 7.82
N GLY A 45 -0.46 4.59 8.97
CA GLY A 45 0.09 5.33 10.11
C GLY A 45 -0.94 6.13 10.93
N ALA A 46 -2.23 6.10 10.60
CA ALA A 46 -3.29 6.77 11.37
C ALA A 46 -3.57 6.15 12.76
N GLY A 47 -2.77 5.18 13.22
CA GLY A 47 -2.91 4.57 14.55
C GLY A 47 -4.07 3.57 14.70
N LYS A 48 -4.54 2.98 13.60
CA LYS A 48 -5.67 2.02 13.58
C LYS A 48 -5.39 0.75 14.39
N THR A 49 -4.21 0.14 14.20
CA THR A 49 -3.82 -1.10 14.88
C THR A 49 -3.77 -0.91 16.39
N ARG A 50 -3.23 0.23 16.88
CA ARG A 50 -3.24 0.56 18.31
C ARG A 50 -4.66 0.66 18.84
N ALA A 51 -5.55 1.35 18.12
CA ALA A 51 -6.96 1.44 18.49
C ALA A 51 -7.66 0.08 18.59
N GLY A 52 -7.37 -0.85 17.66
CA GLY A 52 -7.87 -2.22 17.71
C GLY A 52 -7.38 -3.01 18.92
N SER A 53 -6.08 -2.96 19.21
CA SER A 53 -5.49 -3.59 20.41
C SER A 53 -6.11 -3.06 21.70
N GLU A 54 -6.25 -1.74 21.80
CA GLU A 54 -6.80 -1.08 22.99
C GLU A 54 -8.29 -1.35 23.16
N TRP A 55 -9.03 -1.46 22.06
CA TRP A 55 -10.41 -1.90 22.10
C TRP A 55 -10.52 -3.34 22.63
N VAL A 56 -9.68 -4.26 22.16
CA VAL A 56 -9.67 -5.64 22.70
C VAL A 56 -9.38 -5.64 24.20
N ARG A 57 -8.37 -4.87 24.65
CA ARG A 57 -8.04 -4.71 26.07
C ARG A 57 -9.24 -4.18 26.87
N MET A 58 -9.88 -3.11 26.42
CA MET A 58 -11.08 -2.54 27.04
C MET A 58 -12.22 -3.56 27.17
N GLN A 59 -12.34 -4.49 26.21
CA GLN A 59 -13.38 -5.52 26.25
C GLN A 59 -13.08 -6.63 27.27
N VAL A 60 -11.82 -7.01 27.46
CA VAL A 60 -11.44 -8.19 28.28
C VAL A 60 -10.90 -7.84 29.66
N GLU A 61 -10.34 -6.66 29.86
CA GLU A 61 -9.77 -6.21 31.14
C GLU A 61 -10.85 -5.61 32.06
N GLY A 62 -10.78 -5.93 33.36
CA GLY A 62 -11.61 -5.32 34.40
C GLY A 62 -10.85 -4.23 35.18
N ALA A 63 -11.43 -3.76 36.29
CA ALA A 63 -10.82 -2.72 37.13
C ALA A 63 -9.42 -3.14 37.65
N GLY A 64 -9.31 -4.37 38.16
CA GLY A 64 -8.05 -5.01 38.55
C GLY A 64 -7.56 -6.07 37.56
N PRO A 65 -6.31 -6.57 37.70
CA PRO A 65 -5.72 -7.51 36.75
C PRO A 65 -6.36 -8.90 36.68
N ALA A 66 -7.04 -9.31 37.74
CA ALA A 66 -7.78 -10.58 37.80
C ALA A 66 -9.30 -10.39 37.59
N ASP A 67 -9.76 -9.14 37.50
CA ASP A 67 -11.18 -8.85 37.36
C ASP A 67 -11.63 -9.12 35.92
N ALA A 68 -12.81 -9.71 35.79
CA ALA A 68 -13.39 -10.00 34.50
C ALA A 68 -13.79 -8.69 33.78
N GLY A 69 -13.38 -8.56 32.52
CA GLY A 69 -13.95 -7.58 31.61
C GLY A 69 -15.34 -7.98 31.10
N ARG A 70 -15.83 -7.24 30.11
CA ARG A 70 -17.13 -7.47 29.47
C ARG A 70 -17.15 -8.73 28.61
N CYS A 71 -16.02 -9.10 28.01
CA CYS A 71 -15.86 -10.20 27.08
C CYS A 71 -14.85 -11.22 27.62
N LYS A 72 -15.06 -12.50 27.33
CA LYS A 72 -14.15 -13.58 27.72
C LYS A 72 -13.53 -14.30 26.52
N ARG A 73 -14.20 -14.30 25.37
CA ARG A 73 -13.75 -14.96 24.15
C ARG A 73 -13.73 -13.97 23.01
N VAL A 74 -12.54 -13.73 22.47
CA VAL A 74 -12.31 -12.77 21.38
C VAL A 74 -11.73 -13.50 20.17
N ALA A 75 -12.22 -13.17 18.97
CA ALA A 75 -11.56 -13.57 17.73
C ALA A 75 -10.64 -12.45 17.24
N LEU A 76 -9.39 -12.78 16.91
CA LEU A 76 -8.46 -11.92 16.19
C LEU A 76 -8.33 -12.46 14.77
N VAL A 77 -8.77 -11.69 13.78
CA VAL A 77 -8.85 -12.13 12.39
C VAL A 77 -8.05 -11.18 11.52
N GLY A 78 -7.15 -11.70 10.72
CA GLY A 78 -6.37 -10.93 9.74
C GLY A 78 -6.25 -11.70 8.44
N GLU A 79 -5.48 -11.20 7.49
CA GLU A 79 -5.31 -11.85 6.18
C GLU A 79 -4.70 -13.25 6.31
N THR A 80 -3.67 -13.38 7.18
CA THR A 80 -2.97 -14.63 7.49
C THR A 80 -2.72 -14.76 8.99
N LEU A 81 -2.50 -16.00 9.47
CA LEU A 81 -2.16 -16.26 10.87
C LEU A 81 -0.88 -15.53 11.30
N ASP A 82 0.14 -15.51 10.44
CA ASP A 82 1.39 -14.81 10.71
C ASP A 82 1.19 -13.30 10.81
N GLN A 83 0.35 -12.70 9.95
CA GLN A 83 0.05 -11.27 10.03
C GLN A 83 -0.65 -10.93 11.36
N VAL A 84 -1.62 -11.74 11.79
CA VAL A 84 -2.25 -11.54 13.10
C VAL A 84 -1.22 -11.65 14.23
N ARG A 85 -0.36 -12.67 14.20
CA ARG A 85 0.70 -12.86 15.20
C ARG A 85 1.65 -11.66 15.23
N ASP A 86 2.20 -11.26 14.10
CA ASP A 86 3.31 -10.31 14.03
C ASP A 86 2.85 -8.86 14.15
N VAL A 87 1.60 -8.55 13.77
CA VAL A 87 1.04 -7.19 13.81
C VAL A 87 0.12 -7.00 15.00
N MET A 88 -0.91 -7.84 15.15
CA MET A 88 -1.96 -7.64 16.17
C MET A 88 -1.53 -8.13 17.55
N VAL A 89 -0.69 -9.17 17.63
CA VAL A 89 -0.26 -9.75 18.92
C VAL A 89 1.10 -9.22 19.37
N LEU A 90 2.15 -9.45 18.57
CA LEU A 90 3.55 -9.19 18.93
C LEU A 90 4.09 -7.85 18.41
N GLY A 91 3.36 -7.18 17.52
CA GLY A 91 3.79 -5.90 16.95
C GLY A 91 3.86 -4.78 17.98
N GLU A 92 4.52 -3.67 17.63
CA GLU A 92 4.67 -2.51 18.53
C GLU A 92 3.33 -1.86 18.92
N SER A 93 2.35 -1.94 18.03
CA SER A 93 0.95 -1.55 18.30
C SER A 93 0.06 -2.74 18.64
N GLY A 94 0.63 -3.94 18.82
CA GLY A 94 -0.06 -5.17 19.13
C GLY A 94 -0.39 -5.29 20.62
N ILE A 95 -1.30 -6.19 20.95
CA ILE A 95 -1.89 -6.34 22.29
C ILE A 95 -0.82 -6.50 23.38
N ILE A 96 0.25 -7.27 23.14
CA ILE A 96 1.30 -7.48 24.13
C ILE A 96 2.04 -6.18 24.45
N ALA A 97 2.38 -5.39 23.44
CA ALA A 97 3.08 -4.11 23.62
C ALA A 97 2.16 -3.03 24.21
N CYS A 98 0.84 -3.15 24.01
CA CYS A 98 -0.15 -2.24 24.58
C CYS A 98 -0.53 -2.56 26.01
N SER A 99 -0.24 -3.77 26.52
CA SER A 99 -0.69 -4.21 27.83
C SER A 99 0.29 -3.84 28.95
N PRO A 100 -0.18 -3.26 30.07
CA PRO A 100 0.68 -2.98 31.21
C PRO A 100 1.23 -4.28 31.82
N PRO A 101 2.40 -4.25 32.50
CA PRO A 101 3.06 -5.45 32.98
C PRO A 101 2.20 -6.37 33.88
N ASP A 102 1.25 -5.81 34.62
CA ASP A 102 0.37 -6.56 35.52
C ASP A 102 -0.82 -7.23 34.82
N ARG A 103 -1.25 -6.71 33.66
CA ARG A 103 -2.37 -7.22 32.84
C ARG A 103 -1.93 -7.90 31.55
N LYS A 104 -0.62 -7.91 31.25
CA LYS A 104 -0.04 -8.48 30.04
C LYS A 104 -0.48 -9.95 29.85
N PRO A 105 -1.13 -10.29 28.72
CA PRO A 105 -1.53 -11.65 28.43
C PRO A 105 -0.33 -12.54 28.06
N GLU A 106 -0.50 -13.85 28.27
CA GLU A 106 0.43 -14.88 27.81
C GLU A 106 0.09 -15.26 26.36
N TRP A 107 1.09 -15.23 25.47
CA TRP A 107 0.97 -15.78 24.13
C TRP A 107 1.27 -17.28 24.12
N GLN A 108 0.29 -18.08 23.73
CA GLN A 108 0.39 -19.53 23.62
C GLN A 108 0.51 -19.94 22.15
N ALA A 109 1.75 -19.95 21.65
CA ALA A 109 2.06 -20.15 20.23
C ALA A 109 1.44 -21.42 19.63
N SER A 110 1.47 -22.55 20.34
CA SER A 110 0.93 -23.83 19.85
C SER A 110 -0.59 -23.87 19.72
N LYS A 111 -1.30 -22.96 20.40
CA LYS A 111 -2.77 -22.85 20.40
C LYS A 111 -3.27 -21.62 19.67
N HIS A 112 -2.36 -20.80 19.13
CA HIS A 112 -2.68 -19.60 18.39
C HIS A 112 -3.60 -18.66 19.20
N GLN A 113 -3.27 -18.43 20.47
CA GLN A 113 -4.13 -17.63 21.37
C GLN A 113 -3.36 -16.83 22.41
N LEU A 114 -3.99 -15.74 22.86
CA LEU A 114 -3.63 -14.97 24.05
C LEU A 114 -4.51 -15.38 25.22
N VAL A 115 -3.92 -15.48 26.41
CA VAL A 115 -4.64 -15.77 27.66
C VAL A 115 -4.32 -14.71 28.71
N TRP A 116 -5.35 -14.05 29.22
CA TRP A 116 -5.23 -13.09 30.32
C TRP A 116 -5.32 -13.78 31.67
N ARG A 117 -4.76 -13.15 32.71
CA ARG A 117 -4.81 -13.65 34.10
C ARG A 117 -6.24 -13.83 34.62
N ASN A 118 -7.17 -13.02 34.14
CA ASN A 118 -8.59 -13.13 34.47
C ASN A 118 -9.34 -14.25 33.71
N GLY A 119 -8.64 -15.03 32.88
CA GLY A 119 -9.17 -16.16 32.12
C GLY A 119 -9.81 -15.78 30.78
N ALA A 120 -9.77 -14.51 30.36
CA ALA A 120 -10.15 -14.14 29.01
C ALA A 120 -9.17 -14.72 27.98
N VAL A 121 -9.68 -15.07 26.80
CA VAL A 121 -8.92 -15.68 25.71
C VAL A 121 -9.20 -14.94 24.40
N ALA A 122 -8.15 -14.62 23.66
CA ALA A 122 -8.25 -14.15 22.28
C ALA A 122 -7.60 -15.17 21.34
N GLN A 123 -8.36 -15.74 20.42
CA GLN A 123 -7.90 -16.76 19.47
C GLN A 123 -7.65 -16.16 18.09
N VAL A 124 -6.62 -16.63 17.41
CA VAL A 124 -6.14 -16.10 16.12
C VAL A 124 -6.67 -16.91 14.95
N PHE A 125 -7.20 -16.23 13.93
CA PHE A 125 -7.77 -16.81 12.72
C PHE A 125 -7.28 -16.09 11.46
N SER A 126 -7.28 -16.84 10.35
CA SER A 126 -6.94 -16.34 9.03
C SER A 126 -8.18 -16.20 8.16
N ALA A 127 -8.35 -15.06 7.50
CA ALA A 127 -9.41 -14.84 6.53
C ALA A 127 -9.26 -15.73 5.26
N HIS A 128 -8.10 -16.34 5.03
CA HIS A 128 -7.94 -17.34 3.95
C HIS A 128 -8.66 -18.67 4.24
N GLU A 129 -8.94 -18.96 5.50
CA GLU A 129 -9.58 -20.19 5.98
C GLU A 129 -10.90 -19.90 6.72
N PRO A 130 -11.95 -19.36 6.06
CA PRO A 130 -13.22 -19.03 6.70
C PRO A 130 -13.85 -20.19 7.49
N GLU A 131 -13.67 -21.43 7.01
CA GLU A 131 -14.23 -22.63 7.65
C GLU A 131 -13.70 -22.85 9.07
N ALA A 132 -12.51 -22.36 9.40
CA ALA A 132 -11.95 -22.47 10.76
C ALA A 132 -12.80 -21.69 11.80
N LEU A 133 -13.61 -20.73 11.37
CA LEU A 133 -14.53 -19.96 12.22
C LEU A 133 -15.88 -20.69 12.44
N ARG A 134 -16.15 -21.82 11.74
CA ARG A 134 -17.37 -22.62 11.89
C ARG A 134 -17.26 -23.55 13.09
N GLY A 135 -17.55 -23.04 14.27
CA GLY A 135 -17.56 -23.85 15.49
C GLY A 135 -17.31 -23.01 16.73
N PRO A 136 -16.22 -22.23 16.75
CA PRO A 136 -15.98 -21.25 17.81
C PRO A 136 -17.15 -20.27 18.00
N GLN A 137 -17.21 -19.68 19.18
CA GLN A 137 -18.20 -18.67 19.54
C GLN A 137 -17.53 -17.58 20.37
N PHE A 138 -17.82 -16.32 20.06
CA PHE A 138 -17.13 -15.17 20.61
C PHE A 138 -18.08 -14.12 21.15
N ASP A 139 -17.61 -13.38 22.16
CA ASP A 139 -18.23 -12.17 22.67
C ASP A 139 -17.81 -10.95 21.82
N ALA A 140 -16.59 -10.97 21.28
CA ALA A 140 -16.03 -9.88 20.49
C ALA A 140 -15.13 -10.38 19.36
N ALA A 141 -14.95 -9.56 18.32
CA ALA A 141 -14.00 -9.84 17.25
C ALA A 141 -13.24 -8.58 16.83
N TRP A 142 -11.96 -8.72 16.54
CA TRP A 142 -11.16 -7.71 15.86
C TRP A 142 -10.73 -8.26 14.50
N ALA A 143 -11.22 -7.63 13.43
CA ALA A 143 -10.85 -7.90 12.04
C ALA A 143 -9.88 -6.82 11.54
N ASP A 144 -8.62 -7.18 11.32
CA ASP A 144 -7.59 -6.27 10.82
C ASP A 144 -7.39 -6.38 9.30
N GLU A 145 -7.12 -5.23 8.68
CA GLU A 145 -6.86 -5.06 7.26
C GLU A 145 -7.92 -5.73 6.35
N LEU A 146 -9.20 -5.65 6.74
CA LEU A 146 -10.32 -6.31 6.07
C LEU A 146 -10.38 -6.04 4.55
N GLY A 147 -9.98 -4.84 4.11
CA GLY A 147 -9.88 -4.49 2.69
C GLY A 147 -8.91 -5.36 1.86
N LYS A 148 -8.00 -6.12 2.49
CA LYS A 148 -7.04 -7.01 1.81
C LYS A 148 -7.54 -8.45 1.67
N TRP A 149 -8.61 -8.82 2.35
CA TRP A 149 -9.05 -10.21 2.42
C TRP A 149 -9.59 -10.70 1.07
N LYS A 150 -8.90 -11.67 0.46
CA LYS A 150 -9.31 -12.26 -0.82
C LYS A 150 -10.70 -12.94 -0.74
N LYS A 151 -10.98 -13.60 0.39
CA LYS A 151 -12.26 -14.25 0.72
C LYS A 151 -13.07 -13.42 1.72
N GLY A 152 -13.06 -12.10 1.54
CA GLY A 152 -13.54 -11.15 2.54
C GLY A 152 -14.98 -11.38 2.99
N THR A 153 -15.90 -11.57 2.05
CA THR A 153 -17.33 -11.82 2.35
C THR A 153 -17.52 -13.11 3.16
N GLU A 154 -16.94 -14.22 2.69
CA GLU A 154 -17.08 -15.54 3.32
C GLU A 154 -16.50 -15.54 4.74
N ALA A 155 -15.29 -14.98 4.91
CA ALA A 155 -14.66 -14.85 6.22
C ALA A 155 -15.49 -13.97 7.16
N TRP A 156 -15.98 -12.83 6.66
CA TRP A 156 -16.78 -11.91 7.47
C TRP A 156 -18.11 -12.52 7.90
N ASP A 157 -18.80 -13.22 7.02
CA ASP A 157 -20.05 -13.92 7.35
C ASP A 157 -19.82 -14.95 8.47
N GLN A 158 -18.73 -15.72 8.41
CA GLN A 158 -18.39 -16.66 9.48
C GLN A 158 -18.05 -15.96 10.80
N VAL A 159 -17.37 -14.82 10.77
CA VAL A 159 -17.16 -13.99 11.97
C VAL A 159 -18.51 -13.56 12.56
N GLN A 160 -19.45 -13.10 11.73
CA GLN A 160 -20.78 -12.68 12.19
C GLN A 160 -21.56 -13.85 12.82
N PHE A 161 -21.53 -15.05 12.22
CA PHE A 161 -22.13 -16.24 12.82
C PHE A 161 -21.43 -16.65 14.12
N ALA A 162 -20.12 -16.41 14.24
CA ALA A 162 -19.33 -16.70 15.44
C ALA A 162 -19.65 -15.74 16.62
N LEU A 163 -20.05 -14.50 16.32
CA LEU A 163 -20.37 -13.45 17.29
C LEU A 163 -21.78 -13.59 17.90
N ARG A 164 -21.90 -14.46 18.91
CA ARG A 164 -23.20 -14.80 19.53
C ARG A 164 -23.18 -14.96 21.05
N LEU A 165 -22.08 -14.59 21.71
CA LEU A 165 -21.98 -14.64 23.17
C LEU A 165 -22.20 -13.27 23.81
N GLY A 166 -22.57 -13.30 25.09
CA GLY A 166 -22.80 -12.11 25.89
C GLY A 166 -24.09 -11.35 25.53
N ARG A 167 -24.30 -10.21 26.19
CA ARG A 167 -25.51 -9.39 26.00
C ARG A 167 -25.48 -8.55 24.71
N ASN A 168 -24.29 -8.20 24.26
CA ASN A 168 -24.09 -7.35 23.09
C ASN A 168 -22.77 -7.71 22.42
N PRO A 169 -22.74 -8.78 21.59
CA PRO A 169 -21.55 -9.12 20.83
C PRO A 169 -21.23 -8.02 19.83
N GLN A 170 -19.95 -7.68 19.70
CA GLN A 170 -19.48 -6.55 18.90
C GLN A 170 -18.22 -6.90 18.12
N ALA A 171 -18.01 -6.22 17.00
CA ALA A 171 -16.79 -6.31 16.21
C ALA A 171 -16.14 -4.95 16.03
N VAL A 172 -14.80 -4.92 16.03
CA VAL A 172 -14.02 -3.79 15.51
C VAL A 172 -13.33 -4.21 14.21
N VAL A 173 -13.36 -3.32 13.22
CA VAL A 173 -12.71 -3.50 11.92
C VAL A 173 -11.70 -2.38 11.74
N THR A 174 -10.43 -2.70 11.53
CA THR A 174 -9.37 -1.72 11.25
C THR A 174 -8.95 -1.88 9.80
N THR A 175 -9.04 -0.82 8.98
CA THR A 175 -8.67 -0.95 7.56
C THR A 175 -8.31 0.38 6.90
N THR A 176 -7.44 0.33 5.91
CA THR A 176 -7.38 1.39 4.88
C THR A 176 -8.47 1.08 3.85
N PRO A 177 -9.33 2.04 3.50
CA PRO A 177 -10.50 1.74 2.67
C PRO A 177 -10.08 1.25 1.29
N ARG A 178 -10.57 0.08 0.90
CA ARG A 178 -10.46 -0.44 -0.45
C ARG A 178 -11.85 -0.62 -1.03
N ASN A 179 -11.99 -0.43 -2.34
CA ASN A 179 -13.25 -0.65 -3.05
C ASN A 179 -13.53 -2.17 -3.19
N VAL A 180 -13.91 -2.80 -2.07
CA VAL A 180 -14.27 -4.22 -2.00
C VAL A 180 -15.69 -4.40 -1.46
N GLY A 181 -16.42 -5.39 -1.99
CA GLY A 181 -17.84 -5.59 -1.69
C GLY A 181 -18.14 -5.76 -0.20
N VAL A 182 -17.31 -6.53 0.52
CA VAL A 182 -17.49 -6.77 1.97
C VAL A 182 -17.40 -5.48 2.79
N LEU A 183 -16.44 -4.60 2.51
CA LEU A 183 -16.29 -3.33 3.24
C LEU A 183 -17.49 -2.43 2.96
N LYS A 184 -17.93 -2.33 1.70
CA LYS A 184 -19.13 -1.58 1.33
C LYS A 184 -20.39 -2.10 2.03
N ALA A 185 -20.54 -3.42 2.13
CA ALA A 185 -21.67 -4.04 2.82
C ALA A 185 -21.66 -3.71 4.33
N ILE A 186 -20.48 -3.76 4.97
CA ILE A 186 -20.34 -3.37 6.39
C ILE A 186 -20.68 -1.90 6.58
N LEU A 187 -20.15 -1.00 5.74
CA LEU A 187 -20.39 0.45 5.84
C LEU A 187 -21.86 0.83 5.61
N LYS A 188 -22.58 0.08 4.76
CA LYS A 188 -24.02 0.30 4.50
C LYS A 188 -24.93 -0.30 5.58
N ASN A 189 -24.40 -1.10 6.50
CA ASN A 189 -25.21 -1.72 7.54
C ASN A 189 -25.59 -0.67 8.61
N PRO A 190 -26.89 -0.49 8.95
CA PRO A 190 -27.33 0.50 9.94
C PRO A 190 -26.77 0.30 11.35
N SER A 191 -26.32 -0.91 11.67
CA SER A 191 -25.71 -1.24 12.96
C SER A 191 -24.19 -1.01 12.99
N SER A 192 -23.61 -0.54 11.88
CA SER A 192 -22.21 -0.15 11.80
C SER A 192 -22.02 1.33 12.11
N VAL A 193 -20.98 1.64 12.86
CA VAL A 193 -20.48 3.01 13.08
C VAL A 193 -19.07 3.13 12.55
N VAL A 194 -18.70 4.33 12.10
CA VAL A 194 -17.44 4.56 11.41
C VAL A 194 -16.70 5.72 12.07
N THR A 195 -15.42 5.51 12.32
CA THR A 195 -14.47 6.60 12.59
C THR A 195 -13.47 6.68 11.44
N HIS A 196 -12.99 7.89 11.18
CA HIS A 196 -12.12 8.19 10.06
C HIS A 196 -11.00 9.13 10.48
N ALA A 197 -9.78 8.87 10.03
CA ALA A 197 -8.69 9.86 10.11
C ALA A 197 -7.64 9.72 9.00
N PRO A 198 -7.13 10.84 8.47
CA PRO A 198 -5.97 10.84 7.60
C PRO A 198 -4.69 10.49 8.38
N THR A 199 -3.64 10.10 7.66
CA THR A 199 -2.28 9.87 8.20
C THR A 199 -1.80 11.08 9.01
N GLU A 200 -2.05 12.29 8.52
CA GLU A 200 -1.65 13.55 9.16
C GLU A 200 -2.25 13.74 10.57
N ALA A 201 -3.41 13.14 10.86
CA ALA A 201 -4.01 13.24 12.18
C ALA A 201 -3.10 12.64 13.27
N ASN A 202 -2.26 11.67 12.92
CA ASN A 202 -1.33 11.01 13.82
C ASN A 202 0.10 11.57 13.75
N ARG A 203 0.29 12.77 13.20
CA ARG A 203 1.61 13.37 12.93
C ARG A 203 2.57 13.43 14.13
N ALA A 204 2.04 13.54 15.36
CA ALA A 204 2.85 13.54 16.57
C ALA A 204 3.64 12.24 16.79
N TYR A 205 3.20 11.14 16.16
CA TYR A 205 3.81 9.82 16.24
C TYR A 205 4.49 9.39 14.92
N LEU A 206 4.59 10.30 13.94
CA LEU A 206 5.18 10.04 12.64
C LEU A 206 6.40 10.92 12.43
N ALA A 207 7.42 10.40 11.76
CA ALA A 207 8.57 11.20 11.40
C ALA A 207 8.17 12.30 10.41
N GLU A 208 8.57 13.54 10.68
CA GLU A 208 8.26 14.69 9.82
C GLU A 208 8.76 14.50 8.38
N SER A 209 9.97 13.95 8.23
CA SER A 209 10.55 13.62 6.92
C SER A 209 9.74 12.57 6.16
N PHE A 210 9.15 11.59 6.85
CA PHE A 210 8.28 10.60 6.24
C PHE A 210 7.00 11.25 5.70
N LEU A 211 6.34 12.10 6.50
CA LEU A 211 5.15 12.84 6.08
C LEU A 211 5.43 13.71 4.86
N ALA A 212 6.55 14.44 4.87
CA ALA A 212 6.96 15.26 3.74
C ALA A 212 7.19 14.43 2.47
N GLU A 213 7.85 13.28 2.58
CA GLU A 213 8.14 12.38 1.43
C GLU A 213 6.86 11.79 0.84
N VAL A 214 5.96 11.25 1.69
CA VAL A 214 4.71 10.64 1.20
C VAL A 214 3.75 11.68 0.65
N GLN A 215 3.71 12.88 1.24
CA GLN A 215 2.91 14.00 0.74
C GLN A 215 3.44 14.50 -0.60
N ALA A 216 4.77 14.61 -0.79
CA ALA A 216 5.34 14.99 -2.07
C ALA A 216 5.06 13.95 -3.17
N ARG A 217 5.13 12.65 -2.83
CA ARG A 217 4.95 11.56 -3.79
C ARG A 217 3.49 11.29 -4.13
N TYR A 218 2.60 11.34 -3.13
CA TYR A 218 1.22 10.88 -3.26
C TYR A 218 0.18 11.95 -2.89
N GLY A 219 0.58 13.12 -2.38
CA GLY A 219 -0.36 14.20 -2.07
C GLY A 219 -1.17 14.63 -3.30
N GLY A 220 -2.48 14.82 -3.10
CA GLY A 220 -3.42 15.19 -4.17
C GLY A 220 -3.78 14.07 -5.15
N THR A 221 -3.13 12.90 -5.05
CA THR A 221 -3.37 11.75 -5.92
C THR A 221 -4.55 10.92 -5.42
N ARG A 222 -5.18 10.14 -6.28
CA ARG A 222 -6.21 9.16 -5.90
C ARG A 222 -5.66 8.15 -4.91
N PHE A 223 -4.45 7.65 -5.15
CA PHE A 223 -3.79 6.73 -4.23
C PHE A 223 -3.52 7.39 -2.87
N GLY A 224 -3.10 8.65 -2.86
CA GLY A 224 -2.95 9.44 -1.63
C GLY A 224 -4.28 9.64 -0.90
N ARG A 225 -5.36 9.96 -1.62
CA ARG A 225 -6.71 10.05 -1.01
C ARG A 225 -7.15 8.74 -0.35
N GLN A 226 -6.77 7.59 -0.91
CA GLN A 226 -7.07 6.29 -0.31
C GLN A 226 -6.13 5.94 0.85
N GLU A 227 -4.82 5.96 0.61
CA GLU A 227 -3.81 5.41 1.52
C GLU A 227 -3.26 6.41 2.53
N LEU A 228 -3.39 7.72 2.28
CA LEU A 228 -3.03 8.78 3.22
C LEU A 228 -4.27 9.42 3.84
N ASP A 229 -5.23 9.84 3.02
CA ASP A 229 -6.42 10.50 3.58
C ASP A 229 -7.40 9.50 4.18
N GLY A 230 -7.36 8.23 3.78
CA GLY A 230 -8.25 7.20 4.31
C GLY A 230 -9.66 7.26 3.73
N LEU A 231 -9.81 7.77 2.51
CA LEU A 231 -11.10 7.95 1.83
C LEU A 231 -11.43 6.76 0.94
N LEU A 232 -12.68 6.29 1.01
CA LEU A 232 -13.19 5.28 0.09
C LEU A 232 -13.52 5.95 -1.25
N ILE A 233 -12.76 5.60 -2.29
CA ILE A 233 -12.94 6.16 -3.63
C ILE A 233 -13.79 5.19 -4.45
N GLU A 234 -15.02 5.60 -4.75
CA GLU A 234 -15.93 4.88 -5.63
C GLU A 234 -15.80 5.47 -7.03
N ASP A 235 -15.02 4.84 -7.93
CA ASP A 235 -14.95 5.28 -9.34
C ASP A 235 -15.41 4.18 -10.28
N GLU A 236 -16.07 4.60 -11.36
CA GLU A 236 -16.80 3.77 -12.35
C GLU A 236 -15.92 2.97 -13.32
N ASP A 237 -14.58 3.12 -13.37
CA ASP A 237 -13.75 2.36 -14.34
C ASP A 237 -12.46 1.70 -13.81
N GLY A 238 -12.08 1.84 -12.54
CA GLY A 238 -10.99 1.08 -11.89
C GLY A 238 -9.55 1.22 -12.45
N ALA A 239 -9.37 1.90 -13.59
CA ALA A 239 -8.08 2.11 -14.25
C ALA A 239 -7.20 3.13 -13.51
N LEU A 240 -5.88 2.88 -13.51
CA LEU A 240 -4.88 3.80 -12.95
C LEU A 240 -4.75 5.07 -13.80
N TRP A 241 -4.93 4.96 -15.11
CA TRP A 241 -4.98 6.09 -16.04
C TRP A 241 -6.36 6.13 -16.69
N SER A 242 -7.16 7.12 -16.32
CA SER A 242 -8.44 7.35 -16.99
C SER A 242 -8.22 7.96 -18.39
N HIS A 243 -9.18 7.76 -19.29
CA HIS A 243 -9.16 8.40 -20.60
C HIS A 243 -9.05 9.93 -20.49
N ALA A 244 -9.81 10.55 -19.59
CA ALA A 244 -9.76 11.99 -19.34
C ALA A 244 -8.36 12.47 -18.88
N MET A 245 -7.65 11.70 -18.04
CA MET A 245 -6.29 12.03 -17.63
C MET A 245 -5.31 12.00 -18.81
N LEU A 246 -5.40 10.96 -19.66
CA LEU A 246 -4.52 10.82 -20.82
C LEU A 246 -4.79 11.92 -21.85
N GLU A 247 -6.05 12.25 -22.12
CA GLU A 247 -6.41 13.38 -22.97
C GLU A 247 -5.86 14.71 -22.43
N ALA A 248 -5.97 14.96 -21.11
CA ALA A 248 -5.43 16.16 -20.48
C ALA A 248 -3.88 16.21 -20.47
N ALA A 249 -3.22 15.06 -20.57
CA ALA A 249 -1.76 14.97 -20.62
C ALA A 249 -1.19 15.33 -22.01
N ARG A 250 -2.00 15.36 -23.08
CA ARG A 250 -1.51 15.61 -24.43
C ARG A 250 -0.98 17.03 -24.63
N VAL A 251 0.13 17.14 -25.34
CA VAL A 251 0.76 18.41 -25.72
C VAL A 251 1.11 18.41 -27.21
N ASP A 252 0.95 19.58 -27.84
CA ASP A 252 1.26 19.78 -29.26
C ASP A 252 2.71 20.17 -29.50
N ALA A 253 3.32 20.87 -28.53
CA ALA A 253 4.73 21.24 -28.54
C ALA A 253 5.40 20.64 -27.30
N VAL A 254 6.55 20.01 -27.51
CA VAL A 254 7.34 19.38 -26.44
C VAL A 254 7.93 20.47 -25.54
N PRO A 255 7.59 20.52 -24.24
CA PRO A 255 8.27 21.38 -23.27
C PRO A 255 9.79 21.12 -23.24
N ALA A 256 10.58 22.11 -22.81
CA ALA A 256 12.02 21.94 -22.69
C ALA A 256 12.35 20.81 -21.71
N VAL A 257 13.15 19.83 -22.16
CA VAL A 257 13.67 18.73 -21.35
C VAL A 257 15.20 18.84 -21.28
N ASN A 258 15.81 18.46 -20.16
CA ASN A 258 17.27 18.47 -19.98
C ASN A 258 17.87 17.07 -19.80
N ARG A 259 17.02 16.04 -19.70
CA ARG A 259 17.43 14.63 -19.64
C ARG A 259 16.49 13.78 -20.48
N ILE A 260 17.01 12.79 -21.18
CA ILE A 260 16.24 11.89 -22.02
C ILE A 260 16.72 10.47 -21.77
N VAL A 261 15.80 9.53 -21.59
CA VAL A 261 16.12 8.10 -21.49
C VAL A 261 15.26 7.29 -22.46
N VAL A 262 15.81 6.17 -22.90
CA VAL A 262 15.07 5.13 -23.61
C VAL A 262 14.96 3.93 -22.68
N ALA A 263 13.73 3.52 -22.37
CA ALA A 263 13.48 2.33 -21.58
C ALA A 263 13.01 1.17 -22.44
N VAL A 264 13.44 -0.04 -22.08
CA VAL A 264 13.15 -1.28 -22.81
C VAL A 264 12.62 -2.35 -21.87
N ASP A 265 11.52 -2.99 -22.26
CA ASP A 265 11.01 -4.24 -21.67
C ASP A 265 11.14 -5.38 -22.70
N PRO A 266 12.24 -6.16 -22.65
CA PRO A 266 12.55 -7.15 -23.67
C PRO A 266 11.75 -8.46 -23.48
N PRO A 267 11.37 -9.14 -24.58
CA PRO A 267 10.65 -10.41 -24.51
C PRO A 267 11.52 -11.58 -24.01
N VAL A 268 10.88 -12.59 -23.43
CA VAL A 268 11.53 -13.72 -22.74
C VAL A 268 12.00 -14.83 -23.69
N THR A 269 11.39 -14.99 -24.88
CA THR A 269 11.68 -16.14 -25.77
C THR A 269 12.04 -15.76 -27.20
N SER A 270 12.86 -16.60 -27.84
CA SER A 270 13.30 -16.45 -29.24
C SER A 270 12.28 -16.96 -30.28
N MET A 271 11.04 -17.26 -29.87
CA MET A 271 10.03 -17.79 -30.79
C MET A 271 9.36 -16.65 -31.56
N LYS A 272 9.37 -16.76 -32.89
CA LYS A 272 8.82 -15.79 -33.86
C LYS A 272 7.31 -15.51 -33.75
N THR A 273 6.63 -16.02 -32.73
CA THR A 273 5.19 -15.89 -32.54
C THR A 273 4.88 -14.80 -31.51
N SER A 274 4.70 -13.58 -32.01
CA SER A 274 3.94 -12.50 -31.35
C SER A 274 4.47 -11.85 -30.07
N ASP A 275 5.71 -12.11 -29.65
CA ASP A 275 6.27 -11.39 -28.50
C ASP A 275 6.57 -9.91 -28.88
N GLU A 276 6.07 -8.99 -28.06
CA GLU A 276 6.26 -7.55 -28.18
C GLU A 276 7.45 -7.10 -27.31
N CYS A 277 8.24 -6.16 -27.81
CA CYS A 277 9.30 -5.53 -27.04
C CYS A 277 8.91 -4.06 -26.82
N GLY A 278 8.61 -3.71 -25.57
CA GLY A 278 8.28 -2.34 -25.20
C GLY A 278 9.51 -1.45 -25.28
N ILE A 279 9.47 -0.38 -26.07
CA ILE A 279 10.55 0.61 -26.17
C ILE A 279 9.90 2.00 -26.09
N VAL A 280 10.18 2.74 -25.02
CA VAL A 280 9.57 4.06 -24.78
C VAL A 280 10.65 5.10 -24.51
N VAL A 281 10.56 6.23 -25.20
CA VAL A 281 11.45 7.38 -25.04
C VAL A 281 10.76 8.42 -24.17
N VAL A 282 11.41 8.84 -23.09
CA VAL A 282 10.89 9.87 -22.18
C VAL A 282 11.95 10.93 -21.94
N GLY A 283 11.55 12.19 -22.08
CA GLY A 283 12.33 13.35 -21.64
C GLY A 283 11.81 13.89 -20.33
N ALA A 284 12.67 14.48 -19.50
CA ALA A 284 12.27 15.19 -18.30
C ALA A 284 13.01 16.53 -18.15
N ASP A 285 12.31 17.50 -17.56
CA ASP A 285 12.92 18.66 -16.94
C ASP A 285 13.12 18.36 -15.45
N THR A 286 14.37 18.07 -15.08
CA THR A 286 14.80 17.77 -13.72
C THR A 286 15.54 18.94 -13.07
N ARG A 287 15.35 20.16 -13.55
CA ARG A 287 15.90 21.37 -12.92
C ARG A 287 14.97 21.82 -11.79
N GLY A 288 15.56 22.34 -10.72
CA GLY A 288 14.80 22.78 -9.54
C GLY A 288 14.45 21.65 -8.57
N ASP A 289 13.46 21.90 -7.72
CA ASP A 289 13.01 20.97 -6.69
C ASP A 289 12.35 19.73 -7.34
N PRO A 290 12.68 18.51 -6.89
CA PRO A 290 12.06 17.30 -7.42
C PRO A 290 10.53 17.24 -7.41
N LYS A 291 9.84 18.04 -6.58
CA LYS A 291 8.37 18.15 -6.62
C LYS A 291 7.85 18.87 -7.87
N ASP A 292 8.68 19.73 -8.48
CA ASP A 292 8.34 20.59 -9.61
C ASP A 292 8.79 19.99 -10.95
N TRP A 293 9.55 18.89 -10.94
CA TRP A 293 9.99 18.23 -12.17
C TRP A 293 8.80 17.79 -13.01
N THR A 294 8.98 17.84 -14.33
CA THR A 294 7.99 17.39 -15.31
C THR A 294 8.63 16.45 -16.34
N ALA A 295 7.83 15.57 -16.92
CA ALA A 295 8.27 14.63 -17.94
C ALA A 295 7.34 14.65 -19.17
N VAL A 296 7.89 14.27 -20.31
CA VAL A 296 7.19 14.18 -21.59
C VAL A 296 7.53 12.83 -22.21
N VAL A 297 6.51 12.02 -22.51
CA VAL A 297 6.66 10.81 -23.30
C VAL A 297 6.79 11.24 -24.76
N LEU A 298 7.95 10.96 -25.36
CA LEU A 298 8.39 11.48 -26.65
C LEU A 298 8.12 10.51 -27.80
N GLU A 299 8.27 9.21 -27.58
CA GLU A 299 8.09 8.19 -28.63
C GLU A 299 7.74 6.83 -28.01
N ASP A 300 6.81 6.11 -28.65
CA ASP A 300 6.66 4.67 -28.52
C ASP A 300 7.35 4.01 -29.72
N ALA A 301 8.58 3.52 -29.49
CA ALA A 301 9.42 2.88 -30.50
C ALA A 301 9.32 1.33 -30.44
N SER A 302 8.28 0.81 -29.80
CA SER A 302 8.12 -0.62 -29.53
C SER A 302 8.02 -1.43 -30.81
N VAL A 303 8.62 -2.63 -30.80
CA VAL A 303 8.68 -3.53 -31.96
C VAL A 303 7.98 -4.86 -31.67
N LYS A 304 7.39 -5.48 -32.70
CA LYS A 304 6.71 -6.79 -32.59
C LYS A 304 7.45 -7.85 -33.41
N GLY A 305 7.62 -9.04 -32.84
CA GLY A 305 8.23 -10.18 -33.55
C GLY A 305 9.69 -9.94 -33.95
N ALA A 306 10.39 -9.06 -33.24
CA ALA A 306 11.78 -8.76 -33.49
C ALA A 306 12.69 -9.84 -32.88
N THR A 307 13.82 -10.11 -33.54
CA THR A 307 14.90 -10.90 -32.91
C THR A 307 15.51 -10.10 -31.76
N PRO A 308 16.26 -10.77 -30.84
CA PRO A 308 16.97 -10.05 -29.79
C PRO A 308 17.81 -8.88 -30.34
N GLU A 309 18.61 -9.13 -31.37
CA GLU A 309 19.40 -8.09 -32.03
C GLU A 309 18.52 -7.00 -32.65
N GLY A 310 17.37 -7.36 -33.21
CA GLY A 310 16.44 -6.44 -33.85
C GLY A 310 15.87 -5.39 -32.88
N TRP A 311 15.41 -5.79 -31.71
CA TRP A 311 14.92 -4.81 -30.73
C TRP A 311 16.06 -3.99 -30.12
N ALA A 312 17.24 -4.59 -29.93
CA ALA A 312 18.40 -3.86 -29.41
C ALA A 312 18.85 -2.74 -30.38
N ARG A 313 18.85 -3.01 -31.69
CA ARG A 313 19.07 -1.98 -32.72
C ARG A 313 17.99 -0.91 -32.71
N ALA A 314 16.73 -1.28 -32.52
CA ALA A 314 15.63 -0.31 -32.46
C ALA A 314 15.77 0.65 -31.27
N ALA A 315 16.14 0.12 -30.09
CA ALA A 315 16.37 0.90 -28.88
C ALA A 315 17.57 1.85 -29.03
N LEU A 316 18.70 1.38 -29.56
CA LEU A 316 19.88 2.20 -29.83
C LEU A 316 19.58 3.29 -30.89
N ALA A 317 18.85 2.96 -31.94
CA ALA A 317 18.41 3.94 -32.93
C ALA A 317 17.49 5.01 -32.31
N ALA A 318 16.63 4.63 -31.35
CA ALA A 318 15.81 5.60 -30.61
C ALA A 318 16.69 6.50 -29.71
N MET A 319 17.73 5.94 -29.07
CA MET A 319 18.68 6.75 -28.30
C MET A 319 19.40 7.78 -29.16
N GLU A 320 19.91 7.37 -30.32
CA GLU A 320 20.62 8.25 -31.25
C GLU A 320 19.69 9.37 -31.76
N ARG A 321 18.47 9.02 -32.21
CA ARG A 321 17.50 10.00 -32.73
C ARG A 321 17.11 11.09 -31.73
N HIS A 322 17.04 10.75 -30.44
CA HIS A 322 16.62 11.68 -29.38
C HIS A 322 17.78 12.24 -28.55
N GLY A 323 19.02 11.83 -28.81
CA GLY A 323 20.17 12.21 -27.99
C GLY A 323 20.02 11.76 -26.53
N ALA A 324 19.54 10.53 -26.31
CA ALA A 324 19.26 10.01 -24.98
C ALA A 324 20.52 9.81 -24.14
N ASP A 325 20.45 10.16 -22.86
CA ASP A 325 21.55 10.04 -21.90
C ASP A 325 21.90 8.58 -21.58
N ARG A 326 20.91 7.67 -21.63
CA ARG A 326 21.07 6.25 -21.30
C ARG A 326 19.92 5.37 -21.76
N LEU A 327 20.24 4.08 -21.90
CA LEU A 327 19.30 2.97 -22.01
C LEU A 327 18.98 2.40 -20.63
N VAL A 328 17.70 2.22 -20.31
CA VAL A 328 17.24 1.52 -19.11
C VAL A 328 16.55 0.24 -19.53
N ALA A 329 16.92 -0.92 -18.99
CA ALA A 329 16.29 -2.18 -19.39
C ALA A 329 16.02 -3.11 -18.21
N GLU A 330 14.84 -3.75 -18.22
CA GLU A 330 14.52 -4.81 -17.26
C GLU A 330 15.35 -6.06 -17.57
N VAL A 331 16.13 -6.52 -16.59
CA VAL A 331 17.02 -7.68 -16.75
C VAL A 331 16.49 -8.95 -16.07
N ASN A 332 15.29 -8.92 -15.49
CA ASN A 332 14.73 -10.09 -14.82
C ASN A 332 14.54 -11.29 -15.76
N GLN A 333 14.29 -11.04 -17.04
CA GLN A 333 13.94 -12.06 -18.03
C GLN A 333 15.13 -12.51 -18.89
N GLY A 334 16.27 -11.81 -18.82
CA GLY A 334 17.44 -12.11 -19.66
C GLY A 334 18.80 -11.93 -18.94
N GLY A 335 18.81 -11.48 -17.69
CA GLY A 335 20.04 -11.24 -16.92
C GLY A 335 21.06 -10.40 -17.67
N ASP A 336 22.33 -10.81 -17.57
CA ASP A 336 23.46 -10.15 -18.22
C ASP A 336 23.38 -10.21 -19.77
N LEU A 337 22.56 -11.09 -20.35
CA LEU A 337 22.42 -11.23 -21.81
C LEU A 337 21.86 -9.96 -22.46
N VAL A 338 20.95 -9.27 -21.78
CA VAL A 338 20.34 -8.02 -22.28
C VAL A 338 21.43 -6.96 -22.45
N GLU A 339 22.26 -6.76 -21.42
CA GLU A 339 23.36 -5.79 -21.47
C GLU A 339 24.42 -6.20 -22.50
N GLN A 340 24.83 -7.48 -22.51
CA GLN A 340 25.81 -7.99 -23.46
C GLN A 340 25.38 -7.80 -24.90
N LEU A 341 24.10 -8.04 -25.21
CA LEU A 341 23.55 -7.90 -26.54
C LEU A 341 23.58 -6.44 -27.03
N VAL A 342 23.16 -5.49 -26.18
CA VAL A 342 23.20 -4.07 -26.53
C VAL A 342 24.66 -3.63 -26.69
N ARG A 343 25.56 -4.04 -25.79
CA ARG A 343 27.00 -3.71 -25.84
C ARG A 343 27.75 -4.36 -27.00
N MET A 344 27.24 -5.45 -27.55
CA MET A 344 27.79 -6.07 -28.76
C MET A 344 27.58 -5.16 -29.99
N ILE A 345 26.49 -4.41 -30.01
CA ILE A 345 26.13 -3.49 -31.09
C ILE A 345 26.79 -2.12 -30.86
N ASP A 346 26.69 -1.60 -29.64
CA ASP A 346 27.35 -0.36 -29.21
C ASP A 346 28.07 -0.57 -27.87
N PRO A 347 29.40 -0.81 -27.89
CA PRO A 347 30.19 -1.05 -26.68
C PRO A 347 30.18 0.09 -25.66
N LEU A 348 29.94 1.33 -26.11
CA LEU A 348 30.04 2.54 -25.29
C LEU A 348 28.69 3.02 -24.76
N VAL A 349 27.60 2.32 -25.09
CA VAL A 349 26.26 2.70 -24.65
C VAL A 349 26.18 2.87 -23.12
N PRO A 350 25.67 4.01 -22.63
CA PRO A 350 25.33 4.17 -21.23
C PRO A 350 24.11 3.30 -20.91
N PHE A 351 24.31 2.20 -20.20
CA PHE A 351 23.28 1.20 -19.89
C PHE A 351 22.99 1.14 -18.39
N ARG A 352 21.72 0.99 -18.03
CA ARG A 352 21.26 0.76 -16.65
C ARG A 352 20.33 -0.44 -16.59
N ALA A 353 20.78 -1.50 -15.93
CA ALA A 353 19.94 -2.64 -15.57
C ALA A 353 18.97 -2.29 -14.44
N VAL A 354 17.72 -2.72 -14.57
CA VAL A 354 16.71 -2.65 -13.50
C VAL A 354 16.06 -4.01 -13.24
N HIS A 355 15.72 -4.27 -11.98
CA HIS A 355 15.08 -5.50 -11.53
C HIS A 355 13.71 -5.19 -10.92
N ALA A 356 12.65 -5.79 -11.44
CA ALA A 356 11.34 -5.79 -10.77
C ALA A 356 11.37 -6.71 -9.54
N THR A 357 11.20 -6.12 -8.36
CA THR A 357 11.02 -6.81 -7.07
C THR A 357 9.58 -6.76 -6.56
N ARG A 358 8.72 -6.01 -7.27
CA ARG A 358 7.30 -5.78 -6.93
C ARG A 358 6.43 -6.10 -8.14
N SER A 359 5.15 -6.34 -7.88
CA SER A 359 4.17 -6.57 -8.95
C SER A 359 4.05 -5.36 -9.89
N LYS A 360 3.63 -5.61 -11.14
CA LYS A 360 3.46 -4.58 -12.18
C LYS A 360 2.61 -3.41 -11.71
N MET A 361 1.47 -3.72 -11.07
CA MET A 361 0.57 -2.71 -10.49
C MET A 361 1.28 -1.81 -9.47
N LEU A 362 2.01 -2.40 -8.50
CA LEU A 362 2.74 -1.63 -7.47
C LEU A 362 3.89 -0.79 -8.05
N ARG A 363 4.43 -1.15 -9.22
CA ARG A 363 5.42 -0.32 -9.95
C ARG A 363 4.75 0.80 -10.74
N ALA A 364 3.59 0.54 -11.33
CA ALA A 364 2.86 1.51 -12.15
C ALA A 364 2.19 2.63 -11.32
N GLU A 365 1.79 2.33 -10.08
CA GLU A 365 1.06 3.26 -9.22
C GLU A 365 1.80 4.58 -8.91
N PRO A 366 3.09 4.60 -8.52
CA PRO A 366 3.84 5.85 -8.37
C PRO A 366 3.95 6.67 -9.67
N VAL A 367 3.88 6.01 -10.82
CA VAL A 367 3.92 6.67 -12.12
C VAL A 367 2.56 7.28 -12.45
N ALA A 368 1.46 6.57 -12.20
CA ALA A 368 0.10 7.10 -12.34
C ALA A 368 -0.13 8.38 -11.50
N ALA A 369 0.42 8.42 -10.29
CA ALA A 369 0.44 9.60 -9.44
C ALA A 369 1.04 10.84 -10.13
N LEU A 370 2.12 10.68 -10.91
CA LEU A 370 2.72 11.80 -11.66
C LEU A 370 1.75 12.36 -12.73
N TYR A 371 0.90 11.51 -13.33
CA TYR A 371 -0.13 11.95 -14.29
C TYR A 371 -1.25 12.71 -13.59
N GLU A 372 -1.71 12.23 -12.43
CA GLU A 372 -2.74 12.93 -11.64
C GLU A 372 -2.27 14.31 -11.16
N GLN A 373 -0.99 14.44 -10.86
CA GLN A 373 -0.35 15.73 -10.53
C GLN A 373 -0.14 16.63 -11.76
N GLY A 374 -0.46 16.17 -12.98
CA GLY A 374 -0.27 16.93 -14.22
C GLY A 374 1.20 17.08 -14.64
N ARG A 375 2.09 16.24 -14.09
CA ARG A 375 3.56 16.33 -14.26
C ARG A 375 4.09 15.49 -15.40
N VAL A 376 3.27 14.64 -16.00
CA VAL A 376 3.64 13.88 -17.20
C VAL A 376 2.76 14.32 -18.36
N ARG A 377 3.39 14.56 -19.51
CA ARG A 377 2.75 14.94 -20.76
C ARG A 377 3.04 13.94 -21.86
N HIS A 378 2.18 13.88 -22.86
CA HIS A 378 2.27 12.98 -24.01
C HIS A 378 2.36 13.78 -25.30
N VAL A 379 3.31 13.44 -26.17
CA VAL A 379 3.18 13.83 -27.58
C VAL A 379 2.11 12.98 -28.27
N ARG A 380 1.66 13.41 -29.45
CA ARG A 380 0.72 12.64 -30.26
C ARG A 380 1.39 11.38 -30.83
N GLY A 381 0.59 10.35 -31.10
CA GLY A 381 1.06 9.09 -31.72
C GLY A 381 1.31 7.94 -30.75
N LEU A 382 0.99 8.10 -29.46
CA LEU A 382 1.23 7.11 -28.39
C LEU A 382 0.03 6.18 -28.14
N GLY A 383 -0.87 6.01 -29.11
CA GLY A 383 -2.17 5.35 -28.89
C GLY A 383 -2.08 3.91 -28.38
N ALA A 384 -1.11 3.12 -28.86
CA ALA A 384 -0.92 1.75 -28.41
C ALA A 384 -0.41 1.66 -26.97
N LEU A 385 0.44 2.60 -26.55
CA LEU A 385 0.87 2.75 -25.16
C LEU A 385 -0.29 3.19 -24.27
N GLU A 386 -1.05 4.20 -24.68
CA GLU A 386 -2.23 4.71 -23.96
C GLU A 386 -3.31 3.62 -23.77
N GLU A 387 -3.49 2.74 -24.76
CA GLU A 387 -4.39 1.59 -24.65
C GLU A 387 -3.94 0.60 -23.55
N GLN A 388 -2.63 0.37 -23.41
CA GLN A 388 -2.11 -0.44 -22.30
C GLN A 388 -2.29 0.32 -20.96
N MET A 389 -2.03 1.62 -20.91
CA MET A 389 -2.26 2.42 -19.69
C MET A 389 -3.71 2.31 -19.19
N GLY A 390 -4.70 2.39 -20.10
CA GLY A 390 -6.12 2.28 -19.75
C GLY A 390 -6.56 0.90 -19.23
N LYS A 391 -5.79 -0.16 -19.49
CA LYS A 391 -6.07 -1.55 -19.03
C LYS A 391 -5.38 -1.91 -17.72
N MET A 392 -4.55 -1.02 -17.17
CA MET A 392 -3.95 -1.23 -15.86
C MET A 392 -4.88 -0.72 -14.77
N THR A 393 -5.29 -1.59 -13.84
CA THR A 393 -6.20 -1.26 -12.74
C THR A 393 -5.54 -1.47 -11.39
N ALA A 394 -6.20 -1.03 -10.30
CA ALA A 394 -5.77 -1.34 -8.94
C ALA A 394 -5.78 -2.86 -8.63
N ALA A 395 -6.58 -3.64 -9.36
CA ALA A 395 -6.59 -5.10 -9.26
C ALA A 395 -5.47 -5.77 -10.10
N GLY A 396 -4.77 -5.00 -10.93
CA GLY A 396 -3.73 -5.47 -11.83
C GLY A 396 -4.05 -5.25 -13.31
N TRP A 397 -3.21 -5.84 -14.16
CA TRP A 397 -3.32 -5.81 -15.61
C TRP A 397 -4.56 -6.58 -16.10
N GLN A 398 -5.38 -5.96 -16.95
CA GLN A 398 -6.62 -6.56 -17.49
C GLN A 398 -6.54 -6.95 -18.98
N GLY A 399 -5.37 -6.80 -19.62
CA GLY A 399 -5.18 -7.17 -21.02
C GLY A 399 -4.68 -8.61 -21.21
N ALA A 400 -4.71 -9.08 -22.47
CA ALA A 400 -4.02 -10.31 -22.85
C ALA A 400 -2.50 -10.07 -22.95
N GLY A 401 -1.70 -11.08 -22.58
CA GLY A 401 -0.25 -10.96 -22.60
C GLY A 401 0.31 -10.04 -21.51
N SER A 402 1.52 -9.54 -21.75
CA SER A 402 2.22 -8.61 -20.86
C SER A 402 2.03 -7.16 -21.34
N PRO A 403 1.94 -6.16 -20.44
CA PRO A 403 1.83 -4.76 -20.82
C PRO A 403 3.20 -4.14 -21.12
N ASP A 404 3.88 -4.65 -22.15
CA ASP A 404 5.32 -4.40 -22.37
C ASP A 404 5.66 -2.92 -22.58
N ARG A 405 4.81 -2.16 -23.30
CA ARG A 405 5.01 -0.70 -23.48
C ARG A 405 4.83 0.05 -22.18
N LEU A 406 3.79 -0.30 -21.42
CA LEU A 406 3.54 0.32 -20.13
C LEU A 406 4.67 0.00 -19.14
N ASP A 407 5.19 -1.22 -19.14
CA ASP A 407 6.33 -1.60 -18.31
C ASP A 407 7.57 -0.77 -18.66
N ALA A 408 7.89 -0.61 -19.95
CA ALA A 408 8.95 0.28 -20.42
C ALA A 408 8.72 1.74 -19.99
N LEU A 409 7.51 2.29 -20.18
CA LEU A 409 7.15 3.64 -19.72
C LEU A 409 7.36 3.81 -18.21
N VAL A 410 6.93 2.83 -17.42
CA VAL A 410 7.07 2.85 -15.95
C VAL A 410 8.55 2.90 -15.57
N TRP A 411 9.41 2.14 -16.24
CA TRP A 411 10.84 2.18 -15.99
C TRP A 411 11.48 3.51 -16.37
N ALA A 412 11.11 4.09 -17.53
CA ALA A 412 11.61 5.40 -17.95
C ALA A 412 11.27 6.50 -16.94
N LEU A 413 9.99 6.60 -16.56
CA LEU A 413 9.53 7.62 -15.60
C LEU A 413 10.09 7.37 -14.20
N THR A 414 10.25 6.11 -13.80
CA THR A 414 10.89 5.78 -12.51
C THR A 414 12.34 6.23 -12.48
N ASP A 415 13.12 5.94 -13.53
CA ASP A 415 14.53 6.31 -13.61
C ASP A 415 14.75 7.83 -13.62
N LEU A 416 13.90 8.57 -14.35
CA LEU A 416 13.99 10.02 -14.48
C LEU A 416 13.45 10.78 -13.26
N MET A 417 12.27 10.38 -12.75
CA MET A 417 11.48 11.20 -11.83
C MET A 417 11.48 10.68 -10.39
N LEU A 418 11.66 9.37 -10.19
CA LEU A 418 11.46 8.74 -8.88
C LEU A 418 12.75 8.25 -8.23
N VAL A 419 13.70 7.71 -8.99
CA VAL A 419 14.99 7.24 -8.44
C VAL A 419 15.85 8.38 -7.88
N PRO A 420 15.98 9.55 -8.52
CA PRO A 420 16.81 10.64 -7.97
C PRO A 420 16.34 11.12 -6.59
N LEU A 421 15.06 10.94 -6.26
CA LEU A 421 14.51 11.20 -4.91
C LEU A 421 15.10 10.30 -3.82
N HIS A 422 15.67 9.15 -4.17
CA HIS A 422 16.23 8.18 -3.23
C HIS A 422 17.72 8.46 -2.90
N GLY A 423 18.39 9.35 -3.65
CA GLY A 423 19.82 9.64 -3.52
C GLY A 423 20.25 10.45 -2.29
N GLY A 424 19.30 10.87 -1.45
CA GLY A 424 19.54 11.70 -0.28
C GLY A 424 19.64 10.96 1.07
N ARG A 425 19.81 9.63 1.08
CA ARG A 425 19.98 8.89 2.34
C ARG A 425 21.47 8.80 2.72
N PRO A 426 21.96 9.51 3.76
CA PRO A 426 23.24 9.18 4.36
C PRO A 426 23.15 7.76 4.94
N SER A 427 23.90 6.81 4.38
CA SER A 427 24.11 5.52 5.03
C SER A 427 25.41 5.61 5.84
N VAL A 428 25.30 5.38 7.14
CA VAL A 428 26.46 5.15 8.00
C VAL A 428 27.05 3.80 7.59
N ARG A 429 28.26 3.81 7.03
CA ARG A 429 29.06 2.59 6.88
C ARG A 429 29.47 2.13 8.28
N SER A 430 29.00 0.98 8.73
CA SER A 430 29.60 0.29 9.87
C SER A 430 30.99 -0.21 9.46
N LEU A 431 32.02 0.19 10.20
CA LEU A 431 33.35 -0.41 10.17
C LEU A 431 33.32 -1.83 10.72
#